data_AF-A0A7S0E1D2-F1
#
_entry.id   AF-A0A7S0E1D2-F1
#
_cell.length_a   1.000
_cell.length_b   1.000
_cell.length_c   1.000
_cell.angle_alpha   90.00
_cell.angle_beta   90.00
_cell.angle_gamma   90.00
#
_symmetry.space_group_name_H-M   'P 1'
#
loop_
_entity.id
_entity.type
_entity.pdbx_description
1 polymer ?
#
loop_
_entity_poly.entity_id
_entity_poly.type
_entity_poly.pdbx_seq_one_letter_code
_entity_poly.pdbx_strand_id
1 'polypeptide(L)'
;WRSQLLWRLARPQPWVVQQLEESRRRLTADRSLALGVHVRHGDKVWEEAPRVALAAYVDAIRERLRQMRGGGGGARGRETLVFLATDSTKVVQDLRTRAPELDLRVYAERRNEGVAFSLLTHTHAVNVTRYALDALVNLYTLADCSAIVATFSSNFGRVAIELQLSRYFEALKVCEGEESRSEKRRGEKLREDKEMEADKDDARARAREEELEQVLRCAAPYKGMPPLSLDFPWYADP
;
A
#
# COMPACT_ATOMS: atom_id res chain seq x y z
N TRP A 1 14.55 8.15 -4.74
CA TRP A 1 15.17 7.68 -6.01
C TRP A 1 14.98 6.17 -6.22
N ARG A 2 15.32 5.28 -5.26
CA ARG A 2 15.11 3.81 -5.40
C ARG A 2 13.68 3.42 -5.76
N SER A 3 12.71 4.06 -5.13
CA SER A 3 11.27 3.89 -5.39
C SER A 3 10.93 4.07 -6.88
N GLN A 4 11.55 5.03 -7.57
CA GLN A 4 11.28 5.29 -9.00
C GLN A 4 11.76 4.14 -9.90
N LEU A 5 12.90 3.51 -9.57
CA LEU A 5 13.36 2.31 -10.25
C LEU A 5 12.42 1.13 -9.97
N LEU A 6 12.04 0.95 -8.70
CA LEU A 6 11.12 -0.10 -8.27
C LEU A 6 9.76 0.02 -8.97
N TRP A 7 9.22 1.22 -9.13
CA TRP A 7 7.97 1.48 -9.85
C TRP A 7 8.00 0.94 -11.28
N ARG A 8 9.15 1.10 -11.95
CA ARG A 8 9.30 0.64 -13.34
C ARG A 8 9.43 -0.87 -13.43
N LEU A 9 10.18 -1.48 -12.50
CA LEU A 9 10.45 -2.91 -12.48
C LEU A 9 9.28 -3.75 -11.95
N ALA A 10 8.56 -3.23 -10.96
CA ALA A 10 7.53 -3.99 -10.27
C ALA A 10 6.21 -4.06 -11.03
N ARG A 11 6.05 -3.38 -12.18
CA ARG A 11 4.78 -3.31 -12.93
C ARG A 11 4.18 -4.71 -13.15
N PRO A 12 3.03 -5.00 -12.54
CA PRO A 12 2.43 -6.33 -12.63
C PRO A 12 1.91 -6.60 -14.04
N GLN A 13 1.94 -7.87 -14.44
CA GLN A 13 1.28 -8.33 -15.66
C GLN A 13 -0.24 -8.22 -15.53
N PRO A 14 -1.01 -8.09 -16.63
CA PRO A 14 -2.47 -7.90 -16.56
C PRO A 14 -3.22 -8.95 -15.74
N TRP A 15 -2.81 -10.22 -15.81
CA TRP A 15 -3.41 -11.30 -15.02
C TRP A 15 -3.13 -11.15 -13.51
N VAL A 16 -1.96 -10.61 -13.13
CA VAL A 16 -1.64 -10.30 -11.72
C VAL A 16 -2.49 -9.13 -11.24
N VAL A 17 -2.68 -8.11 -12.08
CA VAL A 17 -3.57 -6.97 -11.77
C VAL A 17 -4.99 -7.45 -11.46
N GLN A 18 -5.54 -8.36 -12.27
CA GLN A 18 -6.86 -8.93 -12.01
C GLN A 18 -6.94 -9.62 -10.64
N GLN A 19 -5.92 -10.42 -10.30
CA GLN A 19 -5.84 -11.08 -9.00
C GLN A 19 -5.71 -10.08 -7.83
N LEU A 20 -4.95 -9.00 -8.02
CA LEU A 20 -4.82 -7.92 -7.04
C LEU A 20 -6.17 -7.22 -6.81
N GLU A 21 -6.90 -6.90 -7.87
CA GLU A 21 -8.20 -6.23 -7.77
C GLU A 21 -9.29 -7.13 -7.17
N GLU A 22 -9.27 -8.44 -7.45
CA GLU A 22 -10.11 -9.42 -6.76
C GLU A 22 -9.81 -9.48 -5.26
N SER A 23 -8.52 -9.54 -4.91
CA SER A 23 -8.06 -9.59 -3.52
C SER A 23 -8.42 -8.31 -2.78
N ARG A 24 -8.22 -7.16 -3.41
CA ARG A 24 -8.57 -5.85 -2.90
C ARG A 24 -10.06 -5.74 -2.62
N ARG A 25 -10.90 -6.17 -3.56
CA ARG A 25 -12.36 -6.19 -3.37
C ARG A 25 -12.77 -7.05 -2.17
N ARG A 26 -12.12 -8.19 -1.95
CA ARG A 26 -12.39 -9.05 -0.78
C ARG A 26 -11.94 -8.43 0.54
N LEU A 27 -10.82 -7.69 0.53
CA LEU A 27 -10.18 -7.18 1.74
C LEU A 27 -10.67 -5.79 2.17
N THR A 28 -11.11 -4.96 1.22
CA THR A 28 -11.34 -3.52 1.44
C THR A 28 -12.76 -3.06 1.09
N ALA A 29 -13.67 -4.00 0.79
CA ALA A 29 -14.99 -3.80 0.17
C ALA A 29 -15.75 -2.52 0.61
N ASP A 30 -15.68 -2.13 1.89
CA ASP A 30 -16.55 -1.07 2.43
C ASP A 30 -15.84 0.00 3.28
N ARG A 31 -14.50 0.01 3.41
CA ARG A 31 -13.83 0.86 4.42
C ARG A 31 -12.59 1.59 3.90
N SER A 32 -12.53 2.89 4.19
CA SER A 32 -11.34 3.74 3.99
C SER A 32 -10.56 3.87 5.30
N LEU A 33 -9.24 3.61 5.21
CA LEU A 33 -8.19 3.57 6.25
C LEU A 33 -7.91 2.15 6.77
N ALA A 34 -7.10 1.42 6.00
CA ALA A 34 -6.47 0.16 6.40
C ALA A 34 -5.04 0.46 6.86
N LEU A 35 -4.74 0.25 8.14
CA LEU A 35 -3.36 0.25 8.62
C LEU A 35 -2.70 -1.05 8.16
N GLY A 36 -1.61 -0.94 7.43
CA GLY A 36 -0.80 -2.07 6.99
C GLY A 36 0.17 -2.50 8.08
N VAL A 37 0.23 -3.79 8.40
CA VAL A 37 1.14 -4.36 9.38
C VAL A 37 1.90 -5.50 8.74
N HIS A 38 3.23 -5.46 8.82
CA HIS A 38 4.07 -6.57 8.39
C HIS A 38 4.85 -7.15 9.55
N VAL A 39 4.58 -8.41 9.88
CA VAL A 39 5.29 -9.15 10.93
C VAL A 39 6.00 -10.35 10.29
N ARG A 40 7.33 -10.33 10.33
CA ARG A 40 8.19 -11.43 9.89
C ARG A 40 8.63 -12.24 11.11
N HIS A 41 7.95 -13.35 11.39
CA HIS A 41 8.26 -14.26 12.50
C HIS A 41 8.54 -15.70 12.05
N GLY A 42 8.68 -15.94 10.74
CA GLY A 42 9.00 -17.24 10.16
C GLY A 42 10.43 -17.73 10.37
N ASP A 43 10.87 -18.65 9.50
CA ASP A 43 12.16 -19.34 9.49
C ASP A 43 13.39 -18.42 9.62
N LYS A 44 13.32 -17.20 9.09
CA LYS A 44 14.43 -16.25 9.01
C LYS A 44 14.79 -15.50 10.30
N VAL A 45 14.15 -15.80 11.42
CA VAL A 45 14.36 -15.05 12.68
C VAL A 45 15.67 -15.42 13.40
N TRP A 46 16.28 -16.57 13.09
CA TRP A 46 17.50 -17.01 13.77
C TRP A 46 18.80 -16.48 13.15
N GLU A 47 18.79 -16.03 11.89
CA GLU A 47 20.02 -15.70 11.13
C GLU A 47 20.16 -14.21 10.77
N GLU A 48 19.07 -13.46 10.53
CA GLU A 48 19.17 -12.12 9.92
C GLU A 48 18.86 -10.95 10.89
N ALA A 49 18.01 -11.13 11.90
CA ALA A 49 17.64 -10.06 12.83
C ALA A 49 16.96 -10.58 14.12
N PRO A 50 17.11 -9.87 15.26
CA PRO A 50 16.41 -10.23 16.49
C PRO A 50 14.88 -10.11 16.32
N ARG A 51 14.16 -11.06 16.92
CA ARG A 51 12.70 -11.08 16.91
C ARG A 51 12.14 -9.88 17.69
N VAL A 52 11.38 -9.03 17.02
CA VAL A 52 10.62 -7.97 17.69
C VAL A 52 9.40 -8.61 18.38
N ALA A 53 9.22 -8.36 19.67
CA ALA A 53 8.10 -8.92 20.42
C ALA A 53 6.76 -8.45 19.82
N LEU A 54 5.78 -9.34 19.74
CA LEU A 54 4.46 -8.99 19.18
C LEU A 54 3.77 -7.85 19.96
N ALA A 55 4.04 -7.72 21.26
CA ALA A 55 3.56 -6.62 22.08
C ALA A 55 3.98 -5.25 21.51
N ALA A 56 5.22 -5.10 21.05
CA ALA A 56 5.70 -3.86 20.45
C ALA A 56 4.95 -3.51 19.16
N TYR A 57 4.57 -4.50 18.35
CA TYR A 57 3.70 -4.25 17.19
C TYR A 57 2.31 -3.80 17.61
N VAL A 58 1.72 -4.41 18.64
CA VAL A 58 0.40 -4.01 19.15
C VAL A 58 0.41 -2.56 19.63
N ASP A 59 1.44 -2.17 20.38
CA ASP A 59 1.58 -0.79 20.87
C ASP A 59 1.76 0.20 19.71
N ALA A 60 2.61 -0.14 18.73
CA ALA A 60 2.81 0.66 17.52
C ALA A 60 1.52 0.78 16.68
N ILE A 61 0.74 -0.30 16.56
CA ILE A 61 -0.56 -0.31 15.87
C ILE A 61 -1.51 0.66 16.57
N ARG A 62 -1.68 0.54 17.89
CA ARG A 62 -2.59 1.38 18.67
C ARG A 62 -2.21 2.85 18.58
N GLU A 63 -0.92 3.16 18.72
CA GLU A 63 -0.43 4.52 18.60
C GLU A 63 -0.66 5.07 17.18
N ARG A 64 -0.39 4.28 16.13
CA ARG A 64 -0.61 4.75 14.76
C ARG A 64 -2.09 4.94 14.44
N LEU A 65 -2.97 4.05 14.92
CA LEU A 65 -4.41 4.21 14.80
C LEU A 65 -4.88 5.47 15.53
N ARG A 66 -4.34 5.77 16.72
CA ARG A 66 -4.63 7.00 17.47
C ARG A 66 -4.24 8.25 16.69
N GLN A 67 -3.05 8.28 16.09
CA GLN A 67 -2.59 9.38 15.24
C GLN A 67 -3.49 9.56 14.01
N MET A 68 -3.83 8.47 13.33
CA MET A 68 -4.71 8.49 12.16
C MET A 68 -6.12 8.99 12.48
N ARG A 69 -6.63 8.73 13.71
CA ARG A 69 -7.93 9.22 14.18
C ARG A 69 -7.88 10.65 14.72
N GLY A 70 -6.74 11.08 15.25
CA GLY A 70 -6.54 12.39 15.89
C GLY A 70 -6.17 13.53 14.93
N GLY A 71 -5.64 13.22 13.74
CA GLY A 71 -5.38 14.23 12.70
C GLY A 71 -6.70 14.81 12.17
N GLY A 72 -6.95 16.09 12.44
CA GLY A 72 -8.22 16.83 12.28
C GLY A 72 -8.90 16.88 10.89
N GLY A 73 -8.60 15.99 9.95
CA GLY A 73 -9.30 15.84 8.68
C GLY A 73 -10.35 14.72 8.71
N GLY A 74 -11.53 14.98 9.28
CA GLY A 74 -12.77 14.22 9.02
C GLY A 74 -12.82 12.72 9.35
N ALA A 75 -11.78 12.10 9.92
CA ALA A 75 -11.72 10.65 10.20
C ALA A 75 -12.37 10.24 11.55
N ARG A 76 -13.05 11.16 12.23
CA ARG A 76 -13.72 10.92 13.51
C ARG A 76 -14.93 10.01 13.28
N GLY A 77 -14.78 8.71 13.55
CA GLY A 77 -15.84 7.70 13.45
C GLY A 77 -15.72 6.68 12.30
N ARG A 78 -14.65 6.72 11.49
CA ARG A 78 -14.42 5.66 10.49
C ARG A 78 -13.85 4.41 11.15
N GLU A 79 -14.51 3.27 10.94
CA GLU A 79 -14.00 1.96 11.33
C GLU A 79 -12.64 1.73 10.64
N THR A 80 -11.62 1.49 11.45
CA THR A 80 -10.24 1.34 10.95
C THR A 80 -9.90 -0.12 10.83
N LEU A 81 -9.51 -0.53 9.63
CA LEU A 81 -9.15 -1.91 9.32
C LEU A 81 -7.64 -2.09 9.53
N VAL A 82 -7.21 -3.27 9.98
CA VAL A 82 -5.79 -3.60 10.09
C VAL A 82 -5.50 -4.75 9.13
N PHE A 83 -4.72 -4.48 8.09
CA PHE A 83 -4.26 -5.52 7.17
C PHE A 83 -2.95 -6.10 7.67
N LEU A 84 -2.91 -7.39 7.95
CA LEU A 84 -1.71 -8.08 8.42
C LEU A 84 -1.12 -8.96 7.31
N ALA A 85 0.09 -8.61 6.89
CA ALA A 85 0.99 -9.45 6.13
C ALA A 85 1.94 -10.16 7.11
N THR A 86 1.90 -11.49 7.14
CA THR A 86 2.83 -12.28 7.96
C THR A 86 3.14 -13.61 7.31
N ASP A 87 4.29 -14.16 7.68
CA ASP A 87 4.73 -15.51 7.34
C ASP A 87 4.33 -16.56 8.39
N SER A 88 3.72 -16.17 9.51
CA SER A 88 3.37 -17.06 10.62
C SER A 88 1.89 -17.01 10.98
N THR A 89 1.28 -18.19 11.03
CA THR A 89 -0.10 -18.44 11.43
C THR A 89 -0.31 -18.18 12.93
N LYS A 90 0.69 -18.50 13.76
CA LYS A 90 0.75 -18.14 15.19
C LYS A 90 0.62 -16.65 15.44
N VAL A 91 1.25 -15.81 14.62
CA VAL A 91 1.12 -14.34 14.75
C VAL A 91 -0.32 -13.90 14.54
N VAL A 92 -1.03 -14.49 13.59
CA VAL A 92 -2.45 -14.18 13.35
C VAL A 92 -3.29 -14.53 14.58
N GLN A 93 -3.10 -15.71 15.15
CA GLN A 93 -3.84 -16.18 16.33
C GLN A 93 -3.53 -15.34 17.57
N ASP A 94 -2.25 -15.06 17.82
CA ASP A 94 -1.81 -14.27 18.96
C ASP A 94 -2.34 -12.83 18.87
N LEU A 95 -2.34 -12.24 17.67
CA LEU A 95 -2.82 -10.87 17.48
C LEU A 95 -4.33 -10.77 17.67
N ARG A 96 -5.11 -11.74 17.17
CA ARG A 96 -6.56 -11.85 17.42
C ARG A 96 -6.87 -11.97 18.92
N THR A 97 -6.00 -12.64 19.67
CA THR A 97 -6.19 -12.84 21.13
C THR A 97 -5.78 -11.62 21.94
N ARG A 98 -4.66 -10.97 21.57
CA ARG A 98 -4.09 -9.83 22.33
C ARG A 98 -4.75 -8.49 22.02
N ALA A 99 -5.32 -8.37 20.83
CA ALA A 99 -5.95 -7.15 20.36
C ALA A 99 -7.28 -7.47 19.62
N PRO A 100 -8.26 -8.09 20.31
CA PRO A 100 -9.55 -8.46 19.72
C PRO A 100 -10.37 -7.25 19.26
N GLU A 101 -10.03 -6.05 19.72
CA GLU A 101 -10.64 -4.79 19.29
C GLU A 101 -10.29 -4.38 17.85
N LEU A 102 -9.29 -5.01 17.23
CA LEU A 102 -8.83 -4.69 15.88
C LEU A 102 -9.62 -5.49 14.83
N ASP A 103 -10.14 -4.80 13.80
CA ASP A 103 -10.68 -5.44 12.59
C ASP A 103 -9.53 -5.97 11.73
N LEU A 104 -9.00 -7.14 12.12
CA LEU A 104 -7.83 -7.76 11.51
C LEU A 104 -8.21 -8.52 10.24
N ARG A 105 -7.65 -8.11 9.09
CA ARG A 105 -7.75 -8.82 7.81
C ARG A 105 -6.42 -9.41 7.39
N VAL A 106 -6.48 -10.65 6.90
CA VAL A 106 -5.33 -11.40 6.40
C VAL A 106 -5.73 -11.99 5.05
N TYR A 107 -4.87 -11.88 4.05
CA TYR A 107 -5.16 -12.40 2.70
C TYR A 107 -5.03 -13.94 2.62
N ALA A 108 -3.99 -14.51 3.22
CA ALA A 108 -3.74 -15.94 3.16
C ALA A 108 -3.25 -16.46 4.52
N GLU A 109 -4.12 -17.19 5.22
CA GLU A 109 -3.79 -17.88 6.49
C GLU A 109 -2.99 -19.19 6.26
N ARG A 110 -2.78 -19.62 5.02
CA ARG A 110 -2.12 -20.91 4.74
C ARG A 110 -0.67 -20.71 4.32
N ARG A 111 0.22 -20.69 5.32
CA ARG A 111 1.66 -20.90 5.11
C ARG A 111 2.11 -22.08 5.94
N ASN A 112 2.93 -22.96 5.35
CA ASN A 112 3.51 -24.11 6.03
C ASN A 112 4.42 -23.58 7.15
N GLU A 113 3.94 -23.61 8.38
CA GLU A 113 4.68 -23.09 9.53
C GLU A 113 5.93 -23.93 9.81
N GLY A 114 7.04 -23.26 10.12
CA GLY A 114 8.22 -23.90 10.71
C GLY A 114 9.13 -24.66 9.74
N VAL A 115 8.81 -24.74 8.45
CA VAL A 115 9.73 -25.27 7.43
C VAL A 115 10.29 -24.13 6.61
N ALA A 116 11.62 -24.10 6.46
CA ALA A 116 12.26 -23.06 5.67
C ALA A 116 11.71 -23.06 4.23
N PHE A 117 11.41 -21.88 3.70
CA PHE A 117 10.81 -21.77 2.36
C PHE A 117 11.71 -22.43 1.29
N SER A 118 13.03 -22.31 1.45
CA SER A 118 14.02 -22.98 0.60
C SER A 118 13.81 -24.49 0.54
N LEU A 119 13.64 -25.16 1.68
CA LEU A 119 13.41 -26.60 1.76
C LEU A 119 12.09 -27.01 1.08
N LEU A 120 11.04 -26.22 1.25
CA LEU A 120 9.74 -26.47 0.61
C LEU A 120 9.82 -26.33 -0.92
N THR A 121 10.61 -25.36 -1.41
CA THR A 121 10.84 -25.21 -2.85
C THR A 121 11.67 -26.36 -3.43
N HIS A 122 12.70 -26.81 -2.72
CA HIS A 122 13.54 -27.93 -3.15
C HIS A 122 12.80 -29.27 -3.18
N THR A 123 11.83 -29.45 -2.29
CA THR A 123 11.02 -30.68 -2.21
C THR A 123 9.78 -30.66 -3.11
N HIS A 124 9.56 -29.58 -3.87
CA HIS A 124 8.31 -29.34 -4.62
C HIS A 124 7.04 -29.45 -3.76
N ALA A 125 7.17 -29.38 -2.44
CA ALA A 125 6.06 -29.47 -1.49
C ALA A 125 5.19 -28.22 -1.49
N VAL A 126 5.64 -27.14 -2.17
CA VAL A 126 4.87 -25.91 -2.39
C VAL A 126 4.86 -25.53 -3.86
N ASN A 127 3.71 -25.03 -4.30
CA ASN A 127 3.59 -24.37 -5.58
C ASN A 127 4.24 -22.98 -5.50
N VAL A 128 5.46 -22.85 -6.02
CA VAL A 128 6.27 -21.61 -5.98
C VAL A 128 5.54 -20.44 -6.64
N THR A 129 4.87 -20.68 -7.77
CA THR A 129 4.10 -19.65 -8.48
C THR A 129 2.97 -19.10 -7.61
N ARG A 130 2.24 -20.00 -6.92
CA ARG A 130 1.18 -19.60 -6.00
C ARG A 130 1.75 -18.80 -4.83
N TYR A 131 2.85 -19.26 -4.25
CA TYR A 131 3.50 -18.56 -3.14
C TYR A 131 3.98 -17.16 -3.53
N ALA A 132 4.61 -17.03 -4.70
CA ALA A 132 5.05 -15.76 -5.24
C ALA A 132 3.85 -14.81 -5.48
N LEU A 133 2.76 -15.34 -6.03
CA LEU A 133 1.54 -14.56 -6.23
C LEU A 133 0.94 -14.09 -4.89
N ASP A 134 0.83 -14.96 -3.90
CA ASP A 134 0.31 -14.59 -2.58
C ASP A 134 1.23 -13.57 -1.87
N ALA A 135 2.55 -13.67 -2.06
CA ALA A 135 3.50 -12.67 -1.57
C ALA A 135 3.34 -11.32 -2.29
N LEU A 136 3.13 -11.31 -3.61
CA LEU A 136 2.85 -10.10 -4.38
C LEU A 136 1.54 -9.45 -3.93
N VAL A 137 0.47 -10.24 -3.74
CA VAL A 137 -0.81 -9.70 -3.23
C VAL A 137 -0.64 -9.07 -1.87
N ASN A 138 0.06 -9.72 -0.94
CA ASN A 138 0.35 -9.14 0.37
C ASN A 138 1.17 -7.85 0.26
N LEU A 139 2.18 -7.82 -0.62
CA LEU A 139 3.07 -6.68 -0.78
C LEU A 139 2.34 -5.45 -1.33
N TYR A 140 1.56 -5.65 -2.41
CA TYR A 140 0.76 -4.59 -3.03
C TYR A 140 -0.35 -4.12 -2.10
N THR A 141 -1.05 -5.03 -1.42
CA THR A 141 -2.09 -4.64 -0.45
C THR A 141 -1.48 -3.83 0.71
N LEU A 142 -0.29 -4.21 1.18
CA LEU A 142 0.43 -3.47 2.22
C LEU A 142 0.85 -2.07 1.75
N ALA A 143 1.33 -1.95 0.52
CA ALA A 143 1.69 -0.66 -0.09
C ALA A 143 0.47 0.26 -0.30
N ASP A 144 -0.72 -0.32 -0.46
CA ASP A 144 -1.98 0.41 -0.69
C ASP A 144 -2.65 0.88 0.61
N CYS A 145 -2.15 0.42 1.76
CA CYS A 145 -2.58 0.87 3.07
C CYS A 145 -2.24 2.36 3.28
N SER A 146 -2.96 3.05 4.16
CA SER A 146 -2.73 4.48 4.43
C SER A 146 -1.52 4.74 5.32
N ALA A 147 -1.09 3.73 6.07
CA ALA A 147 0.11 3.75 6.89
C ALA A 147 0.64 2.32 7.00
N ILE A 148 1.94 2.18 7.30
CA ILE A 148 2.60 0.88 7.43
C ILE A 148 3.34 0.81 8.77
N VAL A 149 3.14 -0.28 9.51
CA VAL A 149 3.94 -0.69 10.67
C VAL A 149 4.69 -1.96 10.30
N ALA A 150 6.02 -1.90 10.26
CA ALA A 150 6.85 -3.02 9.83
C ALA A 150 8.25 -2.92 10.44
N THR A 151 9.01 -4.02 10.41
CA THR A 151 10.45 -4.01 10.70
C THR A 151 11.27 -3.80 9.44
N PHE A 152 12.21 -2.84 9.46
CA PHE A 152 13.03 -2.48 8.29
C PHE A 152 14.22 -3.43 8.08
N SER A 153 14.46 -4.35 9.02
CA SER A 153 15.29 -5.52 8.76
C SER A 153 14.67 -6.44 7.70
N SER A 154 13.34 -6.40 7.51
CA SER A 154 12.69 -7.16 6.45
C SER A 154 12.71 -6.41 5.11
N ASN A 155 13.31 -7.02 4.09
CA ASN A 155 13.19 -6.55 2.69
C ASN A 155 11.73 -6.34 2.27
N PHE A 156 10.82 -7.19 2.74
CA PHE A 156 9.40 -7.09 2.41
C PHE A 156 8.79 -5.75 2.91
N GLY A 157 9.07 -5.38 4.16
CA GLY A 157 8.61 -4.10 4.73
C GLY A 157 9.23 -2.89 4.04
N ARG A 158 10.53 -2.95 3.70
CA ARG A 158 11.22 -1.88 2.97
C ARG A 158 10.64 -1.67 1.57
N VAL A 159 10.44 -2.76 0.81
CA VAL A 159 9.89 -2.71 -0.55
C VAL A 159 8.45 -2.18 -0.54
N ALA A 160 7.64 -2.54 0.47
CA ALA A 160 6.27 -2.03 0.59
C ALA A 160 6.22 -0.50 0.72
N ILE A 161 7.09 0.06 1.56
CA ILE A 161 7.20 1.51 1.73
C ILE A 161 7.76 2.17 0.48
N GLU A 162 8.74 1.56 -0.17
CA GLU A 162 9.26 2.06 -1.44
C GLU A 162 8.18 2.12 -2.53
N LEU A 163 7.33 1.09 -2.63
CA LEU A 163 6.18 1.08 -3.55
C LEU A 163 5.15 2.16 -3.20
N GLN A 164 4.84 2.33 -1.91
CA GLN A 164 3.93 3.38 -1.45
C GLN A 164 4.48 4.77 -1.82
N LEU A 165 5.76 5.02 -1.57
CA LEU A 165 6.44 6.26 -1.96
C LEU A 165 6.43 6.47 -3.48
N SER A 166 6.65 5.42 -4.28
CA SER A 166 6.55 5.51 -5.73
C SER A 166 5.18 6.02 -6.17
N ARG A 167 4.11 5.42 -5.66
CA ARG A 167 2.74 5.82 -5.99
C ARG A 167 2.45 7.25 -5.58
N TYR A 168 2.92 7.65 -4.40
CA TYR A 168 2.79 9.02 -3.91
C TYR A 168 3.46 10.03 -4.85
N PHE A 169 4.71 9.79 -5.25
CA PHE A 169 5.42 10.69 -6.16
C PHE A 169 4.80 10.73 -7.56
N GLU A 170 4.31 9.60 -8.07
CA GLU A 170 3.61 9.57 -9.35
C GLU A 170 2.29 10.36 -9.30
N ALA A 171 1.56 10.27 -8.18
CA ALA A 171 0.36 11.08 -7.96
C ALA A 171 0.69 12.59 -7.92
N LEU A 172 1.76 12.99 -7.23
CA LEU A 172 2.20 14.39 -7.20
C LEU A 172 2.52 14.95 -8.59
N LYS A 173 3.26 14.19 -9.43
CA LYS A 173 3.57 14.60 -10.80
C LYS A 173 2.32 14.83 -11.65
N VAL A 174 1.28 14.00 -11.44
CA VAL A 174 0.00 14.17 -12.14
C VAL A 174 -0.70 15.44 -11.68
N CYS A 175 -0.73 15.71 -10.37
CA CYS A 175 -1.31 16.96 -9.84
C CYS A 175 -0.58 18.21 -10.37
N GLU A 176 0.75 18.25 -10.36
CA GLU A 176 1.53 19.37 -10.92
C GLU A 176 1.31 19.51 -12.45
N GLY A 177 1.21 18.38 -13.15
CA GLY A 177 0.89 18.34 -14.58
C GLY A 177 -0.52 18.83 -14.88
N GLU A 178 -1.49 18.55 -14.02
CA GLU A 178 -2.87 19.04 -14.11
C GLU A 178 -2.97 20.52 -13.80
N GLU A 179 -2.29 21.02 -12.75
CA GLU A 179 -2.28 22.43 -12.40
C GLU A 179 -1.68 23.27 -13.54
N SER A 180 -0.51 22.89 -14.04
CA SER A 180 0.14 23.57 -15.17
C SER A 180 -0.69 23.49 -16.47
N ARG A 181 -1.41 22.38 -16.71
CA ARG A 181 -2.36 22.28 -17.84
C ARG A 181 -3.63 23.08 -17.59
N SER A 182 -4.11 23.19 -16.36
CA SER A 182 -5.29 23.97 -16.01
C SER A 182 -5.02 25.46 -16.13
N GLU A 183 -3.80 25.91 -15.81
CA GLU A 183 -3.33 27.28 -16.03
C GLU A 183 -3.17 27.58 -17.52
N LYS A 184 -2.57 26.66 -18.28
CA LYS A 184 -2.51 26.77 -19.75
C LYS A 184 -3.90 26.81 -20.37
N ARG A 185 -4.81 25.91 -19.96
CA ARG A 185 -6.21 25.91 -20.40
C ARG A 185 -6.96 27.15 -19.95
N ARG A 186 -6.68 27.74 -18.78
CA ARG A 186 -7.25 29.03 -18.38
C ARG A 186 -6.73 30.17 -19.26
N GLY A 187 -5.45 30.16 -19.63
CA GLY A 187 -4.85 31.13 -20.54
C GLY A 187 -5.30 30.97 -21.99
N GLU A 188 -5.45 29.73 -22.46
CA GLU A 188 -6.00 29.36 -23.77
C GLU A 188 -7.50 29.64 -23.82
N LYS A 189 -8.27 29.30 -22.78
CA LYS A 189 -9.70 29.64 -22.70
C LYS A 189 -9.95 31.15 -22.61
N LEU A 190 -9.06 31.93 -21.97
CA LEU A 190 -9.11 33.41 -22.06
C LEU A 190 -8.82 33.94 -23.47
N ARG A 191 -8.15 33.15 -24.33
CA ARG A 191 -7.88 33.44 -25.73
C ARG A 191 -8.98 32.89 -26.67
N GLU A 192 -9.51 31.70 -26.41
CA GLU A 192 -10.61 31.05 -27.12
C GLU A 192 -11.97 31.68 -26.79
N ASP A 193 -12.19 32.20 -25.58
CA ASP A 193 -13.37 33.04 -25.27
C ASP A 193 -13.31 34.39 -26.03
N LYS A 194 -12.15 34.74 -26.62
CA LYS A 194 -12.03 35.82 -27.62
C LYS A 194 -12.17 35.32 -29.07
N GLU A 195 -12.22 34.02 -29.30
CA GLU A 195 -12.26 33.35 -30.60
C GLU A 195 -13.28 32.18 -30.54
N MET A 196 -14.58 32.47 -30.34
CA MET A 196 -15.64 31.45 -30.46
C MET A 196 -15.62 30.78 -31.85
N GLU A 197 -15.52 29.44 -31.92
CA GLU A 197 -16.23 28.52 -32.85
C GLU A 197 -15.67 27.09 -32.80
N ALA A 198 -16.58 26.10 -32.72
CA ALA A 198 -16.57 24.70 -33.22
C ALA A 198 -15.24 23.95 -33.48
N ASP A 199 -15.06 22.63 -33.30
CA ASP A 199 -15.84 21.48 -32.85
C ASP A 199 -14.84 20.29 -32.76
N LYS A 200 -15.14 19.33 -31.87
CA LYS A 200 -14.65 17.94 -31.74
C LYS A 200 -13.17 17.64 -31.46
N ASP A 201 -12.97 16.96 -30.32
CA ASP A 201 -12.03 15.83 -30.22
C ASP A 201 -12.40 14.89 -29.05
N ASP A 202 -13.41 14.03 -29.27
CA ASP A 202 -14.14 13.35 -28.19
C ASP A 202 -13.71 11.89 -27.93
N ALA A 203 -12.78 11.33 -28.73
CA ALA A 203 -12.34 9.93 -28.60
C ALA A 203 -11.00 9.76 -27.87
N ARG A 204 -10.07 10.71 -28.01
CA ARG A 204 -8.79 10.71 -27.26
C ARG A 204 -8.92 11.22 -25.83
N ALA A 205 -9.96 12.01 -25.56
CA ALA A 205 -10.29 12.46 -24.22
C ALA A 205 -10.71 11.28 -23.34
N ARG A 206 -11.57 10.38 -23.84
CA ARG A 206 -12.12 9.25 -23.06
C ARG A 206 -11.07 8.24 -22.63
N ALA A 207 -10.14 7.86 -23.52
CA ALA A 207 -9.04 6.94 -23.16
C ALA A 207 -8.07 7.56 -22.13
N ARG A 208 -7.88 8.89 -22.18
CA ARG A 208 -7.05 9.61 -21.20
C ARG A 208 -7.80 9.86 -19.90
N GLU A 209 -9.10 10.06 -19.95
CA GLU A 209 -9.97 10.25 -18.79
C GLU A 209 -10.10 8.95 -17.99
N GLU A 210 -10.14 7.78 -18.65
CA GLU A 210 -10.07 6.47 -17.99
C GLU A 210 -8.71 6.23 -17.30
N GLU A 211 -7.58 6.58 -17.95
CA GLU A 211 -6.25 6.48 -17.35
C GLU A 211 -6.08 7.45 -16.17
N LEU A 212 -6.61 8.67 -16.30
CA LEU A 212 -6.63 9.70 -15.26
C LEU A 212 -7.54 9.31 -14.10
N GLU A 213 -8.75 8.79 -14.35
CA GLU A 213 -9.64 8.26 -13.31
C GLU A 213 -8.99 7.09 -12.58
N GLN A 214 -8.26 6.22 -13.28
CA GLN A 214 -7.56 5.11 -12.64
C GLN A 214 -6.44 5.62 -11.73
N VAL A 215 -5.64 6.60 -12.18
CA VAL A 215 -4.61 7.25 -11.36
C VAL A 215 -5.23 8.01 -10.20
N LEU A 216 -6.32 8.76 -10.41
CA LEU A 216 -7.03 9.51 -9.38
C LEU A 216 -7.74 8.60 -8.38
N ARG A 217 -8.27 7.44 -8.78
CA ARG A 217 -8.74 6.39 -7.85
C ARG A 217 -7.60 5.78 -7.06
N CYS A 218 -6.42 5.65 -7.67
CA CYS A 218 -5.20 5.22 -6.98
C CYS A 218 -4.62 6.29 -6.05
N ALA A 219 -4.87 7.57 -6.35
CA ALA A 219 -4.43 8.74 -5.59
C ALA A 219 -5.49 9.21 -4.57
N ALA A 220 -6.75 8.78 -4.67
CA ALA A 220 -7.85 9.14 -3.79
C ALA A 220 -7.57 8.93 -2.29
N PRO A 221 -6.84 7.89 -1.86
CA PRO A 221 -6.42 7.74 -0.45
C PRO A 221 -5.44 8.82 0.03
N TYR A 222 -4.79 9.53 -0.90
CA TYR A 222 -3.73 10.51 -0.65
C TYR A 222 -4.21 11.95 -0.82
N LYS A 223 -5.44 12.15 -1.32
CA LYS A 223 -6.05 13.49 -1.49
C LYS A 223 -6.42 14.04 -0.11
N GLY A 224 -5.67 15.05 0.36
CA GLY A 224 -5.81 15.61 1.71
C GLY A 224 -4.97 14.92 2.78
N MET A 225 -4.04 14.02 2.40
CA MET A 225 -2.95 13.68 3.30
C MET A 225 -2.12 14.94 3.53
N PRO A 226 -1.77 15.28 4.79
CA PRO A 226 -0.76 16.29 5.03
C PRO A 226 0.50 15.93 4.24
N PRO A 227 1.34 16.91 3.83
CA PRO A 227 2.65 16.59 3.29
C PRO A 227 3.30 15.58 4.21
N LEU A 228 3.78 14.47 3.65
CA LEU A 228 4.37 13.38 4.41
C LEU A 228 5.44 14.00 5.30
N SER A 229 5.15 14.21 6.59
CA SER A 229 6.20 14.50 7.54
C SER A 229 6.96 13.19 7.63
N LEU A 230 8.07 13.12 6.91
CA LEU A 230 9.09 12.11 7.09
C LEU A 230 9.80 12.40 8.42
N ASP A 231 9.03 12.61 9.49
CA ASP A 231 9.54 12.57 10.83
C ASP A 231 9.80 11.09 11.09
N PHE A 232 11.03 10.68 10.86
CA PHE A 232 11.56 9.42 11.35
C PHE A 232 12.20 9.73 12.72
N PRO A 233 11.45 9.77 13.84
CA PRO A 233 12.03 10.11 15.14
C PRO A 233 13.07 9.09 15.64
N TRP A 234 13.19 7.92 14.98
CA TRP A 234 14.23 6.91 15.20
C TRP A 234 15.38 6.97 14.19
N TYR A 235 15.35 7.91 13.25
CA TYR A 235 16.48 8.30 12.40
C TYR A 235 17.12 9.58 12.97
N ALA A 236 17.23 9.64 14.30
CA ALA A 236 18.32 10.40 14.90
C ALA A 236 19.57 9.54 14.72
N ASP A 237 20.54 10.06 13.96
CA ASP A 237 21.86 9.45 13.73
C ASP A 237 22.51 8.99 15.05
N PRO A 238 23.39 7.97 15.02
CA PRO A 238 24.30 7.67 16.13
C PRO A 238 25.24 8.85 16.45
#